data_AF-A0A1I6H8K5-F1
#
_entry.id   AF-A0A1I6H8K5-F1
#
_cell.length_a   1.000
_cell.length_b   1.000
_cell.length_c   1.000
_cell.angle_alpha   90.00
_cell.angle_beta   90.00
_cell.angle_gamma   90.00
#
_symmetry.space_group_name_H-M   'P 1'
#
loop_
_entity.id
_entity.type
_entity.pdbx_description
1 polymer ?
#
loop_
_entity_poly.entity_id
_entity_poly.type
_entity_poly.pdbx_seq_one_letter_code
_entity_poly.pdbx_strand_id
1 'polypeptide(L)' 'MPNLENLKPIQIFADEYAQRLGVKPRSIRMMIDRNQDELIQANAVFKTKGKARLIDAQAFMAWYIQH' A
#
# COMPACT_ATOMS: atom_id res chain seq x y z
N MET A 1 -8.33 -14.31 7.28
CA MET A 1 -8.35 -13.92 5.85
C MET A 1 -8.25 -12.40 5.80
N PRO A 2 -7.44 -11.80 4.91
CA PRO A 2 -7.39 -10.33 4.82
C PRO A 2 -8.76 -9.79 4.39
N ASN A 3 -9.18 -8.67 4.98
CA ASN A 3 -10.45 -8.00 4.65
C ASN A 3 -10.34 -7.38 3.24
N LEU A 4 -10.75 -8.15 2.23
CA LEU A 4 -10.74 -7.78 0.82
C LEU A 4 -11.49 -6.46 0.51
N GLU A 5 -12.36 -6.00 1.42
CA GLU A 5 -13.14 -4.77 1.26
C GLU A 5 -12.29 -3.48 1.30
N ASN A 6 -11.06 -3.52 1.83
CA ASN A 6 -10.18 -2.35 1.94
C ASN A 6 -9.08 -2.28 0.88
N LEU A 7 -9.10 -3.18 -0.10
CA LEU A 7 -8.11 -3.19 -1.17
C LEU A 7 -8.39 -2.07 -2.18
N LYS A 8 -7.44 -1.14 -2.30
CA LYS A 8 -7.49 -0.07 -3.28
C LYS A 8 -6.29 -0.12 -4.23
N PRO A 9 -6.38 0.41 -5.45
CA PRO A 9 -5.21 0.63 -6.29
C PRO A 9 -4.16 1.49 -5.55
N ILE A 10 -2.87 1.14 -5.67
CA ILE A 10 -1.77 1.89 -5.05
C ILE A 10 -1.84 3.40 -5.36
N GLN A 11 -2.27 3.76 -6.57
CA GLN A 11 -2.41 5.17 -6.96
C GLN A 11 -3.44 5.90 -6.08
N ILE A 12 -4.66 5.35 -5.99
CA ILE A 12 -5.75 5.91 -5.17
C ILE A 12 -5.35 5.94 -3.70
N PHE A 13 -4.75 4.85 -3.20
CA PHE A 13 -4.23 4.80 -1.85
C PHE A 13 -3.20 5.89 -1.60
N ALA A 14 -2.18 6.01 -2.44
CA ALA A 14 -1.11 6.99 -2.24
C ALA A 14 -1.65 8.42 -2.26
N ASP A 15 -2.63 8.73 -3.10
CA ASP A 15 -3.20 10.08 -3.20
C ASP A 15 -4.06 10.42 -1.95
N GLU A 16 -4.91 9.50 -1.48
CA GLU A 16 -5.70 9.68 -0.25
C GLU A 16 -4.83 9.73 1.02
N TYR A 17 -3.85 8.82 1.10
CA TYR A 17 -3.07 8.58 2.31
C TYR A 17 -1.96 9.61 2.50
N ALA A 18 -1.40 10.11 1.40
CA ALA A 18 -0.43 11.19 1.40
C ALA A 18 -0.98 12.47 2.04
N GLN A 19 -2.23 12.82 1.72
CA GLN A 19 -2.88 13.98 2.30
C GLN A 19 -3.01 13.85 3.82
N ARG A 20 -3.34 12.65 4.32
CA ARG A 20 -3.49 12.39 5.76
C ARG A 20 -2.16 12.42 6.50
N LEU A 21 -1.10 11.93 5.89
CA LEU A 21 0.25 11.87 6.47
C LEU A 21 1.08 13.15 6.25
N GLY A 22 0.58 14.12 5.47
CA GLY A 22 1.34 15.32 5.12
C GLY A 22 2.56 15.04 4.23
N VAL A 23 2.58 13.90 3.53
CA VAL A 23 3.66 13.51 2.61
C VAL A 23 3.22 13.63 1.16
N LYS A 24 4.15 13.56 0.21
CA LYS A 24 3.79 13.55 -1.22
C LYS A 24 3.33 12.14 -1.64
N PRO A 25 2.28 12.01 -2.48
CA PRO A 25 1.86 10.70 -3.01
C PRO A 25 2.99 9.94 -3.70
N ARG A 26 3.87 10.67 -4.39
CA ARG A 26 5.06 10.10 -5.04
C ARG A 26 6.00 9.41 -4.05
N SER A 27 6.16 9.95 -2.84
CA SER A 27 7.00 9.36 -1.81
C SER A 27 6.42 8.03 -1.31
N ILE A 28 5.11 7.97 -1.09
CA ILE A 28 4.41 6.73 -0.72
C ILE A 28 4.56 5.68 -1.82
N ARG A 29 4.33 6.05 -3.09
CA ARG A 29 4.51 5.13 -4.22
C ARG A 29 5.94 4.58 -4.29
N MET A 30 6.94 5.46 -4.13
CA MET A 30 8.34 5.05 -4.14
C MET A 30 8.69 4.12 -2.97
N MET A 31 8.13 4.36 -1.78
CA MET A 31 8.30 3.47 -0.62
C MET A 31 7.69 2.10 -0.88
N ILE A 32 6.48 2.05 -1.44
CA ILE A 32 5.82 0.78 -1.77
C ILE A 32 6.60 0.01 -2.84
N ASP A 33 7.11 0.71 -3.86
CA ASP A 33 7.91 0.09 -4.91
C ASP A 33 9.25 -0.47 -4.38
N ARG A 34 9.89 0.23 -3.44
CA ARG A 34 11.17 -0.21 -2.85
C ARG A 34 11.03 -1.39 -1.88
N ASN A 35 9.95 -1.44 -1.12
CA ASN A 35 9.70 -2.46 -0.10
C ASN A 35 8.66 -3.49 -0.55
N GLN A 36 8.56 -3.71 -1.88
CA GLN A 36 7.47 -4.48 -2.46
C GLN A 36 7.40 -5.92 -1.92
N ASP A 37 8.54 -6.59 -1.80
CA ASP A 37 8.59 -7.99 -1.39
C ASP A 37 8.16 -8.16 0.08
N GLU A 38 8.61 -7.26 0.96
CA GLU A 38 8.19 -7.22 2.37
C GLU A 38 6.70 -6.91 2.51
N LEU A 39 6.19 -5.94 1.75
CA LEU A 39 4.78 -5.58 1.76
C LEU A 39 3.88 -6.72 1.25
N ILE A 40 4.37 -7.55 0.32
CA ILE A 40 3.65 -8.77 -0.10
C ILE A 40 3.63 -9.80 1.02
N GLN A 41 4.76 -10.02 1.71
CA GLN A 41 4.85 -10.93 2.85
C GLN A 41 3.96 -10.47 4.02
N ALA A 42 3.87 -9.16 4.24
CA ALA A 42 3.01 -8.54 5.24
C ALA A 42 1.52 -8.52 4.86
N ASN A 43 1.12 -9.09 3.71
CA ASN A 43 -0.23 -9.02 3.15
C ASN A 43 -0.74 -7.57 2.97
N ALA A 44 0.18 -6.62 2.75
CA ALA A 44 -0.15 -5.24 2.46
C ALA A 44 -0.31 -4.99 0.96
N VAL A 45 0.48 -5.65 0.11
CA VAL A 45 0.43 -5.49 -1.36
C VAL A 45 0.04 -6.79 -2.05
N PHE A 46 -0.90 -6.70 -2.98
CA PHE A 46 -1.39 -7.84 -3.76
C PHE A 46 -1.18 -7.59 -5.25
N LYS A 47 -0.50 -8.53 -5.92
CA LYS A 47 -0.31 -8.53 -7.38
C LYS A 47 -1.52 -9.20 -8.04
N THR A 48 -2.30 -8.45 -8.82
CA THR A 48 -3.35 -9.05 -9.67
C THR A 48 -2.81 -9.38 -11.05
N LYS A 49 -3.40 -10.38 -11.72
CA LYS A 49 -3.00 -10.82 -13.07
C LYS A 49 -3.10 -9.73 -14.15
N GLY A 50 -3.73 -8.58 -13.86
CA GLY A 50 -4.04 -7.49 -14.82
C GLY A 50 -3.21 -6.21 -14.68
N LYS A 51 -2.01 -6.24 -14.08
CA LYS A 51 -1.11 -5.08 -13.83
C LYS A 51 -1.51 -4.16 -12.66
N ALA A 52 -2.76 -4.16 -12.23
CA ALA A 52 -3.18 -3.36 -11.08
C ALA A 52 -2.64 -3.98 -9.78
N ARG A 53 -1.79 -3.24 -9.07
CA ARG A 53 -1.35 -3.60 -7.72
C ARG A 53 -2.35 -3.01 -6.74
N LEU A 54 -2.89 -3.87 -5.90
CA LEU A 54 -3.79 -3.49 -4.83
C LEU A 54 -3.01 -3.39 -3.53
N ILE A 55 -3.46 -2.49 -2.67
CA ILE A 55 -2.88 -2.28 -1.36
C ILE A 55 -3.98 -2.28 -0.30
N ASP A 56 -3.73 -2.97 0.80
CA ASP A 56 -4.52 -2.92 2.01
C ASP A 56 -3.96 -1.80 2.89
N ALA A 57 -4.77 -0.77 3.12
CA ALA A 57 -4.38 0.39 3.91
C ALA A 57 -4.06 0.04 5.37
N GLN A 58 -4.78 -0.91 5.97
CA GLN A 58 -4.56 -1.30 7.36
C GLN A 58 -3.26 -2.08 7.52
N ALA A 59 -3.03 -3.06 6.65
CA ALA A 59 -1.80 -3.85 6.68
C ALA A 59 -0.57 -3.00 6.32
N PHE A 60 -0.68 -2.09 5.34
CA PHE A 60 0.38 -1.12 5.06
C PHE A 60 0.72 -0.27 6.27
N MET A 61 -0.30 0.20 7.02
CA MET A 61 -0.06 1.01 8.21
C MET A 61 0.58 0.26 9.36
N ALA A 62 0.17 -0.99 9.57
CA ALA A 62 0.82 -1.84 10.55
C ALA A 62 2.31 -2.03 10.21
N TRP A 63 2.64 -2.28 8.94
CA TRP A 63 4.02 -2.35 8.47
C TRP A 63 4.77 -1.02 8.62
N TYR A 64 4.12 0.11 8.28
CA TYR A 64 4.72 1.46 8.32
C TYR A 64 5.04 1.94 9.74
N ILE A 65 4.28 1.52 10.77
CA ILE A 65 4.56 1.89 12.17
C ILE A 65 5.75 1.09 12.72
N GLN A 66 5.97 -0.12 12.21
CA GLN A 66 7.06 -1.00 12.65
C GLN A 66 8.40 -0.71 11.96
N HIS A 67 8.39 0.13 10.92
CA HIS A 67 9.56 0.56 10.13
C HIS A 67 9.88 2.03 10.40
#